data_AF-A0A0H1BFX5-F1
#
_entry.id   AF-A0A0H1BFX5-F1
#
_cell.length_a   1.000
_cell.length_b   1.000
_cell.length_c   1.000
_cell.angle_alpha   90.00
_cell.angle_beta   90.00
_cell.angle_gamma   90.00
#
_symmetry.space_group_name_H-M   'P 1'
#
loop_
_entity.id
_entity.type
_entity.pdbx_description
1 polymer ?
#
loop_
_entity_poly.entity_id
_entity_poly.type
_entity_poly.pdbx_seq_one_letter_code
_entity_poly.pdbx_strand_id
1 'polypeptide(L)'
;MEPIREDMAPQVSGQLFWSPEDRPGRRGVLDRMKRRRRLQKSTTLNPEQLHDILSFIANNQDEGGTVLWTPEILFRYVPNRFEGATVPQKTASDVLSHVISKAFFKIFPSVYEENLKFVGSPKRRSYELHWHGPEPIVPEVLRDMPAFTLVEREPKRIHR
;
A
#
# COMPACT_ATOMS: atom_id res chain seq x y z
N MET A 1 3.81 -43.33 -32.45
CA MET A 1 4.52 -42.25 -31.73
C MET A 1 3.64 -41.03 -31.80
N GLU A 2 2.90 -40.73 -30.74
CA GLU A 2 2.18 -39.46 -30.63
C GLU A 2 3.15 -38.38 -30.14
N PRO A 3 3.10 -37.15 -30.68
CA PRO A 3 3.99 -36.10 -30.24
C PRO A 3 3.59 -35.62 -28.84
N ILE A 4 4.62 -35.41 -28.02
CA ILE A 4 4.55 -34.91 -26.65
C ILE A 4 3.80 -33.59 -26.65
N ARG A 5 2.73 -33.50 -25.85
CA ARG A 5 2.01 -32.26 -25.57
C ARG A 5 3.02 -31.25 -25.04
N GLU A 6 3.27 -30.20 -25.81
CA GLU A 6 4.00 -29.02 -25.34
C GLU A 6 3.31 -28.53 -24.06
N ASP A 7 4.09 -28.60 -22.99
CA ASP A 7 3.77 -28.16 -21.65
C ASP A 7 3.43 -26.66 -21.74
N MET A 8 2.13 -26.34 -21.86
CA MET A 8 1.67 -24.97 -21.77
C MET A 8 2.05 -24.47 -20.38
N ALA A 9 3.12 -23.69 -20.31
CA ALA A 9 3.50 -22.93 -19.14
C ALA A 9 2.22 -22.30 -18.58
N PRO A 10 1.87 -22.56 -17.31
CA PRO A 10 0.56 -22.15 -16.80
C PRO A 10 0.49 -20.62 -16.91
N GLN A 11 -0.55 -20.11 -17.59
CA GLN A 11 -0.84 -18.68 -17.75
C GLN A 11 -1.22 -18.02 -16.40
N VAL A 12 -0.31 -18.06 -15.43
CA VAL A 12 -0.46 -17.47 -14.10
C VAL A 12 0.48 -16.25 -13.95
N SER A 13 1.23 -15.92 -15.01
CA SER A 13 2.37 -15.01 -14.98
C SER A 13 2.04 -13.53 -14.75
N GLY A 14 0.77 -13.13 -14.82
CA GLY A 14 0.35 -11.75 -14.54
C GLY A 14 0.00 -11.47 -13.07
N GLN A 15 -0.24 -12.50 -12.25
CA GLN A 15 -0.81 -12.33 -10.90
C GLN A 15 0.17 -12.62 -9.76
N LEU A 16 1.23 -13.38 -10.03
CA LEU A 16 2.16 -13.81 -9.00
C LEU A 16 3.42 -12.94 -9.06
N PHE A 17 3.84 -12.43 -7.90
CA PHE A 17 5.09 -11.69 -7.74
C PHE A 17 6.31 -12.63 -7.80
N TRP A 18 6.39 -13.38 -8.90
CA TRP A 18 7.26 -14.52 -9.12
C TRP A 18 8.55 -14.11 -9.84
N SER A 19 9.65 -14.74 -9.45
CA SER A 19 10.96 -14.66 -10.11
C SER A 19 11.37 -16.06 -10.60
N PRO A 20 12.11 -16.18 -11.72
CA PRO A 20 12.74 -17.44 -12.13
C PRO A 20 13.61 -18.11 -11.06
N GLU A 21 14.13 -17.32 -10.11
CA GLU A 21 14.95 -17.80 -8.99
C GLU A 21 14.12 -18.37 -7.82
N ASP A 22 12.78 -18.26 -7.87
CA ASP A 22 11.91 -18.76 -6.81
C ASP A 22 11.96 -20.29 -6.73
N ARG A 23 12.19 -20.80 -5.52
CA ARG A 23 12.20 -22.24 -5.27
C ARG A 23 10.80 -22.85 -5.46
N PRO A 24 10.68 -24.14 -5.83
CA PRO A 24 9.38 -24.77 -5.99
C PRO A 24 8.61 -24.91 -4.66
N GLY A 25 7.27 -25.04 -4.76
CA GLY A 25 6.38 -25.34 -3.63
C GLY A 25 6.32 -24.24 -2.56
N ARG A 26 6.24 -24.66 -1.29
CA ARG A 26 6.13 -23.74 -0.14
C ARG A 26 7.33 -22.78 0.00
N ARG A 27 8.51 -23.19 -0.44
CA ARG A 27 9.72 -22.35 -0.36
C ARG A 27 9.60 -21.11 -1.26
N GLY A 28 9.07 -21.26 -2.48
CA GLY A 28 8.79 -20.13 -3.37
C GLY A 28 7.74 -19.16 -2.82
N VAL A 29 6.73 -19.66 -2.10
CA VAL A 29 5.78 -18.78 -1.40
C VAL A 29 6.52 -17.89 -0.38
N LEU A 30 7.43 -18.46 0.41
CA LEU A 30 8.23 -17.70 1.37
C LEU A 30 9.18 -16.72 0.67
N ASP A 31 9.79 -17.10 -0.46
CA ASP A 31 10.68 -16.23 -1.22
C ASP A 31 9.92 -15.00 -1.74
N ARG A 32 8.71 -15.20 -2.29
CA ARG A 32 7.80 -14.11 -2.70
C ARG A 32 7.37 -13.22 -1.53
N MET A 33 7.04 -13.80 -0.37
CA MET A 33 6.71 -13.02 0.84
C MET A 33 7.89 -12.17 1.32
N LYS A 34 9.09 -12.74 1.34
CA LYS A 34 10.32 -12.01 1.72
C LYS A 34 10.63 -10.90 0.73
N ARG A 35 10.51 -11.15 -0.58
CA ARG A 35 10.65 -10.15 -1.64
C ARG A 35 9.66 -9.01 -1.45
N ARG A 36 8.36 -9.30 -1.22
CA ARG A 36 7.35 -8.28 -0.92
C ARG A 36 7.71 -7.42 0.29
N ARG A 37 8.20 -8.03 1.37
CA ARG A 37 8.65 -7.28 2.57
C ARG A 37 9.84 -6.38 2.25
N ARG A 38 10.78 -6.82 1.42
CA ARG A 38 11.92 -5.98 0.99
C ARG A 38 11.46 -4.82 0.12
N LEU A 39 10.55 -5.08 -0.83
CA LEU A 39 9.93 -4.04 -1.65
C LEU A 39 9.22 -2.99 -0.78
N GLN A 40 8.41 -3.41 0.20
CA GLN A 40 7.77 -2.51 1.17
C GLN A 40 8.77 -1.69 1.99
N LYS A 41 9.93 -2.26 2.31
CA LYS A 41 10.98 -1.55 3.07
C LYS A 41 11.73 -0.53 2.20
N SER A 42 12.01 -0.87 0.95
CA SER A 42 12.74 0.01 0.01
C SER A 42 11.90 1.15 -0.53
N THR A 43 10.57 0.98 -0.59
CA THR A 43 9.67 2.04 -1.01
C THR A 43 9.38 2.98 0.16
N THR A 44 9.57 4.28 -0.06
CA THR A 44 9.31 5.34 0.91
C THR A 44 8.67 6.52 0.21
N LEU A 45 7.73 7.18 0.88
CA LEU A 45 7.11 8.42 0.40
C LEU A 45 7.63 9.60 1.22
N ASN A 46 7.86 10.72 0.55
CA ASN A 46 7.98 12.02 1.19
C ASN A 46 6.59 12.69 1.32
N PRO A 47 6.47 13.84 2.00
CA PRO A 47 5.18 14.53 2.16
C PRO A 47 4.49 14.90 0.84
N GLU A 48 5.25 15.32 -0.18
CA GLU A 48 4.72 15.73 -1.49
C GLU A 48 4.14 14.55 -2.26
N GLN A 49 4.83 13.40 -2.23
CA GLN A 49 4.36 12.16 -2.85
C GLN A 49 3.15 11.62 -2.09
N LEU A 50 3.15 11.73 -0.76
CA LEU A 50 1.98 11.37 0.05
C LEU A 50 0.79 12.25 -0.32
N HIS A 51 0.97 13.56 -0.47
CA HIS A 51 -0.07 14.47 -0.95
C HIS A 51 -0.62 14.02 -2.30
N ASP A 52 0.22 13.79 -3.33
CA ASP A 52 -0.24 13.35 -4.66
C ASP A 52 -1.07 12.06 -4.59
N ILE A 53 -0.63 11.08 -3.79
CA ILE A 53 -1.35 9.81 -3.64
C ILE A 53 -2.69 10.01 -2.91
N LEU A 54 -2.72 10.83 -1.86
CA LEU A 54 -3.93 11.11 -1.10
C LEU A 54 -4.95 11.91 -1.93
N SER A 55 -4.48 12.88 -2.72
CA SER A 55 -5.30 13.57 -3.72
C SER A 55 -5.84 12.61 -4.77
N PHE A 56 -5.01 11.68 -5.27
CA PHE A 56 -5.48 10.66 -6.19
C PHE A 56 -6.58 9.81 -5.55
N ILE A 57 -6.36 9.32 -4.33
CA ILE A 57 -7.35 8.53 -3.58
C ILE A 57 -8.65 9.31 -3.44
N ALA A 58 -8.62 10.56 -2.99
CA ALA A 58 -9.83 11.36 -2.78
C ALA A 58 -10.70 11.46 -4.04
N ASN A 59 -10.07 11.53 -5.22
CA ASN A 59 -10.73 11.74 -6.51
C ASN A 59 -11.05 10.46 -7.29
N ASN A 60 -10.43 9.31 -6.96
CA ASN A 60 -10.52 8.08 -7.75
C ASN A 60 -11.08 6.93 -6.91
N GLN A 61 -12.32 7.09 -6.48
CA GLN A 61 -13.05 6.08 -5.70
C GLN A 61 -14.41 5.79 -6.31
N ASP A 62 -14.80 4.51 -6.25
CA ASP A 62 -16.18 4.09 -6.50
C ASP A 62 -17.13 4.52 -5.36
N GLU A 63 -18.43 4.24 -5.52
CA GLU A 63 -19.46 4.60 -4.54
C GLU A 63 -19.31 3.90 -3.18
N GLY A 64 -18.53 2.81 -3.13
CA GLY A 64 -18.19 2.07 -1.92
C GLY A 64 -16.92 2.55 -1.22
N GLY A 65 -16.20 3.53 -1.79
CA GLY A 65 -14.91 4.01 -1.30
C GLY A 65 -13.74 3.09 -1.65
N THR A 66 -13.91 2.20 -2.63
CA THR A 66 -12.80 1.43 -3.19
C THR A 66 -12.00 2.33 -4.11
N VAL A 67 -10.68 2.39 -3.88
CA VAL A 67 -9.78 3.15 -4.74
C VAL A 67 -9.62 2.44 -6.08
N LEU A 68 -9.91 3.16 -7.16
CA LEU A 68 -9.75 2.71 -8.53
C LEU A 68 -8.31 2.97 -8.98
N TRP A 69 -7.40 2.12 -8.52
CA TRP A 69 -5.98 2.24 -8.87
C TRP A 69 -5.73 2.06 -10.36
N THR A 70 -4.90 2.92 -10.94
CA THR A 70 -4.41 2.76 -12.31
C THR A 70 -2.94 2.32 -12.33
N PRO A 71 -2.46 1.66 -13.40
CA PRO A 71 -1.05 1.32 -13.53
C PRO A 71 -0.13 2.54 -13.43
N GLU A 72 -0.54 3.67 -13.98
CA GLU A 72 0.26 4.91 -14.03
C GLU A 72 0.55 5.43 -12.62
N ILE A 73 -0.46 5.52 -11.75
CA ILE A 73 -0.23 6.00 -10.38
C ILE A 73 0.50 4.96 -9.53
N LEU A 74 0.22 3.67 -9.71
CA LEU A 74 0.88 2.60 -8.96
C LEU A 74 2.37 2.54 -9.27
N PHE A 75 2.72 2.52 -10.56
CA PHE A 75 4.10 2.36 -10.99
C PHE A 75 4.92 3.64 -11.01
N ARG A 76 4.30 4.80 -10.74
CA ARG A 76 5.00 6.04 -10.37
C ARG A 76 5.72 5.91 -9.02
N TYR A 77 5.12 5.15 -8.09
CA TYR A 77 5.59 5.07 -6.69
C TYR A 77 6.15 3.69 -6.30
N VAL A 78 5.74 2.65 -7.00
CA VAL A 78 6.24 1.29 -6.80
C VAL A 78 6.97 0.84 -8.06
N PRO A 79 8.19 0.31 -8.00
CA PRO A 79 8.87 -0.17 -9.19
C PRO A 79 8.06 -1.28 -9.88
N ASN A 80 7.99 -1.26 -11.21
CA ASN A 80 7.30 -2.29 -12.00
C ASN A 80 8.07 -3.62 -12.07
N ARG A 81 9.37 -3.61 -11.71
CA ARG A 81 10.23 -4.79 -11.56
C ARG A 81 11.06 -4.67 -10.28
N PHE A 82 11.23 -5.77 -9.56
CA PHE A 82 12.00 -5.79 -8.32
C PHE A 82 12.61 -7.18 -8.08
N GLU A 83 13.92 -7.25 -7.86
CA GLU A 83 14.65 -8.51 -7.61
C GLU A 83 14.31 -9.61 -8.63
N GLY A 84 14.41 -9.28 -9.92
CA GLY A 84 14.15 -10.19 -11.04
C GLY A 84 12.68 -10.47 -11.34
N ALA A 85 11.75 -10.11 -10.45
CA ALA A 85 10.32 -10.32 -10.61
C ALA A 85 9.61 -9.10 -11.20
N THR A 86 8.62 -9.33 -12.07
CA THR A 86 7.64 -8.30 -12.45
C THR A 86 6.67 -8.09 -11.28
N VAL A 87 6.40 -6.85 -10.91
CA VAL A 87 5.49 -6.51 -9.80
C VAL A 87 4.05 -6.48 -10.32
N PRO A 88 3.16 -7.38 -9.86
CA PRO A 88 1.74 -7.33 -10.25
C PRO A 88 1.07 -6.09 -9.69
N GLN A 89 0.07 -5.54 -10.40
CA GLN A 89 -0.69 -4.36 -9.93
C GLN A 89 -1.27 -4.54 -8.52
N LYS A 90 -1.81 -5.73 -8.22
CA LYS A 90 -2.29 -6.06 -6.87
C LYS A 90 -1.19 -5.93 -5.81
N THR A 91 0.02 -6.40 -6.13
CA THR A 91 1.16 -6.26 -5.22
C THR A 91 1.58 -4.81 -5.09
N ALA A 92 1.57 -4.03 -6.17
CA ALA A 92 1.87 -2.60 -6.13
C ALA A 92 0.85 -1.84 -5.28
N SER A 93 -0.44 -2.14 -5.40
CA SER A 93 -1.51 -1.56 -4.58
C SER A 93 -1.36 -1.91 -3.09
N ASP A 94 -1.04 -3.16 -2.76
CA ASP A 94 -0.76 -3.61 -1.39
C ASP A 94 0.49 -2.91 -0.81
N VAL A 95 1.55 -2.75 -1.62
CA VAL A 95 2.77 -2.06 -1.23
C VAL A 95 2.47 -0.58 -0.99
N LEU A 96 1.76 0.08 -1.90
CA LEU A 96 1.44 1.49 -1.77
C LEU A 96 0.58 1.78 -0.53
N SER A 97 -0.42 0.94 -0.27
CA SER A 97 -1.23 1.02 0.97
C SER A 97 -0.36 0.91 2.23
N HIS A 98 0.60 -0.02 2.25
CA HIS A 98 1.54 -0.15 3.37
C HIS A 98 2.47 1.06 3.52
N VAL A 99 2.96 1.61 2.41
CA VAL A 99 3.89 2.73 2.45
C VAL A 99 3.19 4.03 2.83
N ILE A 100 1.91 4.23 2.46
CA ILE A 100 1.07 5.34 2.95
C ILE A 100 1.01 5.30 4.48
N SER A 101 0.65 4.15 5.06
CA SER A 101 0.60 3.95 6.52
C SER A 101 1.96 4.28 7.18
N LYS A 102 3.05 3.74 6.63
CA LYS A 102 4.41 4.02 7.10
C LYS A 102 4.77 5.51 6.98
N ALA A 103 4.32 6.19 5.94
CA ALA A 103 4.56 7.62 5.74
C ALA A 103 3.85 8.45 6.81
N PHE A 104 2.60 8.11 7.17
CA PHE A 104 1.90 8.77 8.28
C PHE A 104 2.68 8.67 9.59
N PHE A 105 3.10 7.48 10.00
CA PHE A 105 3.88 7.31 11.23
C PHE A 105 5.24 8.01 11.20
N LYS A 106 5.83 8.18 10.01
CA LYS A 106 7.09 8.91 9.84
C LYS A 106 6.89 10.42 9.94
N ILE A 107 5.82 10.95 9.36
CA ILE A 107 5.52 12.39 9.32
C ILE A 107 4.94 12.86 10.66
N PHE A 108 4.16 12.00 11.33
CA PHE A 108 3.48 12.30 12.59
C PHE A 108 3.96 11.36 13.71
N PRO A 109 5.08 11.66 14.39
CA PRO A 109 5.66 10.75 15.38
C PRO A 109 4.77 10.46 16.61
N SER A 110 3.81 11.33 16.92
CA SER A 110 2.84 11.13 18.02
C SER A 110 1.61 10.31 17.62
N VAL A 111 1.43 10.01 16.32
CA VAL A 111 0.40 9.08 15.85
C VAL A 111 0.81 7.66 16.23
N TYR A 112 -0.08 6.93 16.90
CA TYR A 112 0.17 5.56 17.36
C TYR A 112 -0.76 4.53 16.71
N GLU A 113 -1.85 4.97 16.08
CA GLU A 113 -2.82 4.10 15.42
C GLU A 113 -3.37 4.77 14.16
N GLU A 114 -3.55 3.98 13.10
CA GLU A 114 -4.16 4.39 11.83
C GLU A 114 -5.37 3.50 11.58
N ASN A 115 -6.52 4.12 11.31
CA ASN A 115 -7.77 3.43 11.02
C ASN A 115 -8.30 3.86 9.66
N LEU A 116 -8.64 2.89 8.82
CA LEU A 116 -9.35 3.17 7.58
C LEU A 116 -10.84 3.41 7.86
N LYS A 117 -11.34 4.57 7.45
CA LYS A 117 -12.75 4.96 7.57
C LYS A 117 -13.40 5.09 6.20
N PHE A 118 -14.71 4.89 6.17
CA PHE A 118 -15.58 5.14 5.02
C PHE A 118 -16.66 6.11 5.47
N VAL A 119 -16.57 7.35 5.02
CA VAL A 119 -17.36 8.49 5.53
C VAL A 119 -18.28 9.02 4.42
N GLY A 120 -19.48 9.45 4.79
CA GLY A 120 -20.43 10.09 3.88
C GLY A 120 -21.30 9.14 3.05
N SER A 121 -22.11 9.73 2.17
CA SER A 121 -22.94 9.06 1.18
C SER A 121 -22.82 9.84 -0.15
N PRO A 122 -22.15 9.30 -1.19
CA PRO A 122 -21.51 7.98 -1.26
C PRO A 122 -20.33 7.84 -0.29
N LYS A 123 -19.98 6.59 0.06
CA LYS A 123 -18.91 6.31 1.02
C LYS A 123 -17.56 6.71 0.43
N ARG A 124 -16.81 7.54 1.14
CA ARG A 124 -15.45 7.94 0.79
C ARG A 124 -14.45 7.40 1.80
N ARG A 125 -13.43 6.71 1.32
CA ARG A 125 -12.27 6.26 2.06
C ARG A 125 -11.49 7.48 2.59
N SER A 126 -11.20 7.44 3.89
CA SER A 126 -10.32 8.38 4.58
C SER A 126 -9.51 7.65 5.65
N TYR A 127 -8.37 8.21 6.03
CA TYR A 127 -7.48 7.71 7.07
C TYR A 127 -7.70 8.49 8.36
N GLU A 128 -8.12 7.83 9.43
CA GLU A 128 -8.23 8.42 10.77
C GLU A 128 -6.97 8.06 11.57
N LEU A 129 -6.17 9.06 11.88
CA LEU A 129 -4.89 8.93 12.55
C LEU A 129 -5.05 9.34 14.02
N HIS A 130 -4.91 8.37 14.94
CA HIS A 130 -5.02 8.63 16.37
C HIS A 130 -3.65 8.98 16.93
N TRP A 131 -3.59 10.12 17.62
CA TRP A 131 -2.38 10.61 18.26
C TRP A 131 -2.58 10.85 19.75
N HIS A 132 -1.48 10.81 20.49
CA HIS A 132 -1.44 11.11 21.91
C HIS A 132 -0.09 11.74 22.27
N GLY A 133 -0.11 12.71 23.21
CA GLY A 133 1.09 13.43 23.62
C GLY A 133 1.26 14.72 22.82
N PRO A 134 2.42 14.98 22.18
CA PRO A 134 2.62 16.20 21.41
C PRO A 134 1.67 16.29 20.22
N GLU A 135 1.03 17.45 20.04
CA GLU A 135 0.18 17.72 18.88
C GLU A 135 0.98 17.57 17.58
N PRO A 136 0.49 16.77 16.60
CA PRO A 136 1.18 16.58 15.34
C PRO A 136 1.24 17.87 14.53
N ILE A 137 2.44 18.25 14.09
CA ILE A 137 2.64 19.37 13.18
C ILE A 137 2.34 18.90 11.76
N VAL A 138 1.32 19.48 11.12
CA VAL A 138 0.95 19.15 9.74
C VAL A 138 1.83 19.93 8.74
N PRO A 139 2.61 19.22 7.89
CA PRO A 139 3.35 19.86 6.80
C PRO A 139 2.43 20.67 5.89
N GLU A 140 2.90 21.79 5.35
CA GLU A 140 2.09 22.68 4.51
C GLU A 140 1.43 21.95 3.34
N VAL A 141 2.18 21.07 2.69
CA VAL A 141 1.70 20.28 1.55
C VAL A 141 0.62 19.26 1.94
N LEU A 142 0.36 19.01 3.22
CA LEU A 142 -0.68 18.09 3.70
C LEU A 142 -1.83 18.81 4.43
N ARG A 143 -1.78 20.15 4.53
CA ARG A 143 -2.88 20.92 5.11
C ARG A 143 -4.14 20.74 4.27
N ASP A 144 -5.29 20.72 4.95
CA ASP A 144 -6.62 20.62 4.34
C ASP A 144 -6.86 19.38 3.47
N MET A 145 -6.03 18.34 3.63
CA MET A 145 -6.17 17.09 2.87
C MET A 145 -7.38 16.28 3.38
N PRO A 146 -8.47 16.13 2.60
CA PRO A 146 -9.68 15.46 3.06
C PRO A 146 -9.52 13.94 3.20
N ALA A 147 -8.43 13.39 2.66
CA ALA A 147 -8.15 11.97 2.70
C ALA A 147 -7.67 11.47 4.08
N PHE A 148 -7.35 12.35 5.03
CA PHE A 148 -7.04 11.95 6.40
C PHE A 148 -7.51 12.96 7.45
N THR A 149 -7.65 12.49 8.69
CA THR A 149 -7.96 13.31 9.87
C THR A 149 -7.04 12.93 11.02
N LEU A 150 -6.66 13.91 11.84
CA LEU A 150 -5.92 13.69 13.08
C LEU A 150 -6.89 13.79 14.25
N VAL A 151 -6.91 12.77 15.11
CA VAL A 151 -7.83 12.69 16.26
C VAL A 151 -7.00 12.43 17.52
N GLU A 152 -7.08 13.34 18.49
CA GLU A 152 -6.48 13.11 19.81
C GLU A 152 -7.23 12.00 20.53
N ARG A 153 -6.51 11.00 21.03
CA ARG A 153 -7.11 9.87 21.74
C ARG A 153 -6.12 9.23 22.71
N GLU A 154 -6.57 8.93 23.92
CA GLU A 154 -5.76 8.13 24.84
C GLU A 154 -5.56 6.69 24.32
N PRO A 155 -4.31 6.17 24.32
CA PRO A 155 -4.05 4.79 23.97
C PRO A 155 -4.77 3.84 24.93
N LYS A 156 -5.53 2.89 24.39
CA LYS A 156 -6.16 1.86 25.22
C LYS A 156 -5.07 1.06 25.94
N ARG A 157 -5.10 1.05 27.28
CA ARG A 157 -4.22 0.18 28.08
C ARG A 157 -4.54 -1.28 27.79
N ILE A 158 -3.72 -1.94 26.98
CA ILE A 158 -3.75 -3.39 26.86
C ILE A 158 -3.25 -3.93 28.21
N HIS A 159 -4.17 -4.42 29.05
CA HIS A 159 -3.80 -5.15 30.25
C HIS A 159 -3.13 -6.44 29.76
N ARG A 160 -1.82 -6.56 30.03
CA ARG A 160 -1.04 -7.77 29.76
C ARG A 160 -1.19 -8.75 30.90
#